data_AF-A0A058ZK79-F1
#
_entry.id   AF-A0A058ZK79-F1
#
_cell.length_a   1.000
_cell.length_b   1.000
_cell.length_c   1.000
_cell.angle_alpha   90.00
_cell.angle_beta   90.00
_cell.angle_gamma   90.00
#
_symmetry.space_group_name_H-M   'P 1'
#
loop_
_entity.id
_entity.type
_entity.pdbx_description
1 polymer ?
#
loop_
_entity_poly.entity_id
_entity_poly.type
_entity_poly.pdbx_seq_one_letter_code
_entity_poly.pdbx_strand_id
1 'polypeptide(L)' 'MPPELRQWLSQARLPWSARSARRIWNKAVQDGGAEAALARLEAAEIATLRRDDPLGLPR' A
#
# COMPACT_ATOMS: atom_id res chain seq x y z
N MET A 1 -8.37 -8.62 9.93
CA MET A 1 -8.01 -7.80 8.77
C MET A 1 -9.26 -7.07 8.34
N PRO A 2 -9.27 -5.73 8.31
CA PRO A 2 -10.41 -4.97 7.81
C PRO A 2 -10.77 -5.42 6.39
N PRO A 3 -12.06 -5.53 6.05
CA PRO A 3 -12.50 -5.97 4.73
C PRO A 3 -11.97 -5.06 3.61
N GLU A 4 -11.92 -3.75 3.83
CA GLU A 4 -11.43 -2.75 2.88
C GLU A 4 -9.94 -2.93 2.60
N LEU A 5 -9.13 -3.15 3.65
CA LEU A 5 -7.71 -3.42 3.50
C LEU A 5 -7.45 -4.73 2.74
N ARG A 6 -8.29 -5.75 2.97
CA ARG A 6 -8.21 -7.02 2.24
C ARG A 6 -8.57 -6.82 0.76
N GLN A 7 -9.60 -6.03 0.48
CA GLN A 7 -10.01 -5.70 -0.88
C GLN A 7 -8.91 -4.92 -1.61
N TRP A 8 -8.33 -3.92 -0.95
CA TRP A 8 -7.19 -3.17 -1.51
C TRP A 8 -6.01 -4.09 -1.83
N LEU A 9 -5.64 -5.00 -0.92
CA LEU A 9 -4.56 -5.98 -1.17
C LEU A 9 -4.85 -6.91 -2.35
N SER A 10 -6.12 -7.21 -2.64
CA SER A 10 -6.50 -8.03 -3.80
C SER A 10 -6.42 -7.28 -5.13
N GLN A 11 -6.46 -5.95 -5.10
CA GLN A 11 -6.44 -5.08 -6.27
C GLN A 11 -5.09 -4.39 -6.48
N ALA A 12 -4.24 -4.38 -5.45
CA ALA A 12 -2.90 -3.81 -5.49
C ALA A 12 -2.06 -4.45 -6.60
N ARG A 13 -1.29 -3.62 -7.30
CA ARG A 13 -0.45 -4.00 -8.44
C ARG A 13 0.88 -4.59 -8.00
N LEU A 14 1.37 -4.20 -6.83
CA LEU A 14 2.60 -4.73 -6.25
C LEU A 14 2.30 -5.88 -5.25
N PRO A 15 3.23 -6.83 -5.07
CA PRO A 15 3.13 -7.89 -4.07
C PRO A 15 3.37 -7.33 -2.65
N TRP A 16 2.47 -6.47 -2.19
CA TRP A 16 2.52 -5.89 -0.85
C TRP A 16 2.40 -6.96 0.21
N SER A 17 3.32 -6.95 1.19
CA SER A 17 3.15 -7.79 2.37
C SER A 17 1.99 -7.28 3.24
N ALA A 18 1.16 -8.20 3.75
CA ALA A 18 0.05 -7.86 4.63
C ALA A 18 0.49 -7.07 5.88
N ARG A 19 1.72 -7.28 6.35
CA ARG A 19 2.28 -6.57 7.52
C ARG A 19 2.51 -5.09 7.22
N SER A 20 3.09 -4.75 6.08
CA SER A 20 3.35 -3.37 5.68
C SER A 20 2.05 -2.61 5.41
N ALA A 21 1.12 -3.24 4.67
CA ALA A 21 -0.18 -2.65 4.38
C ALA A 21 -0.98 -2.38 5.67
N ARG A 22 -0.99 -3.32 6.63
CA ARG A 22 -1.63 -3.11 7.94
C ARG A 22 -1.03 -1.96 8.74
N ARG A 23 0.29 -1.77 8.69
CA ARG A 23 0.95 -0.68 9.42
C ARG A 23 0.53 0.68 8.88
N ILE A 24 0.46 0.83 7.56
CA ILE A 24 0.01 2.07 6.90
C ILE A 24 -1.47 2.30 7.23
N TRP A 25 -2.30 1.26 7.07
CA TRP A 25 -3.73 1.32 7.37
C TRP A 25 -4.01 1.80 8.79
N ASN A 26 -3.39 1.16 9.80
CA ASN A 26 -3.66 1.47 11.20
C ASN A 26 -3.29 2.91 11.57
N LYS A 27 -2.29 3.50 10.92
CA LYS A 27 -1.91 4.89 11.17
C LYS A 27 -2.91 5.84 10.51
N ALA A 28 -3.23 5.61 9.25
CA ALA A 28 -4.07 6.50 8.48
C ALA A 28 -5.55 6.43 8.85
N VAL A 29 -6.02 5.26 9.32
CA VAL A 29 -7.42 5.10 9.78
C VAL A 29 -7.71 5.91 11.04
N GLN A 30 -6.69 6.17 11.88
CA GLN A 30 -6.85 7.02 13.05
C GLN A 30 -6.90 8.50 12.71
N ASP A 31 -6.25 8.91 11.61
CA ASP A 31 -6.22 10.31 11.18
C ASP A 31 -7.49 10.71 10.43
N GLY A 32 -8.08 9.81 9.64
CA GLY A 32 -9.22 10.15 8.77
C GLY A 32 -10.09 8.97 8.33
N GLY A 33 -10.06 7.86 9.06
CA GLY A 33 -10.88 6.69 8.75
C GLY A 33 -10.41 5.88 7.54
N ALA A 34 -11.30 5.02 7.04
CA ALA A 34 -10.98 4.04 6.01
C ALA A 34 -10.53 4.68 4.68
N GLU A 35 -11.14 5.81 4.31
CA GLU A 35 -10.83 6.53 3.06
C GLU A 35 -9.41 7.11 3.09
N ALA A 36 -9.03 7.78 4.19
CA ALA A 36 -7.68 8.27 4.38
C ALA A 36 -6.65 7.13 4.37
N ALA A 37 -7.01 5.97 4.90
CA ALA A 37 -6.16 4.78 4.86
C ALA A 37 -5.95 4.22 3.46
N LEU A 38 -6.99 4.15 2.64
CA LEU A 38 -6.90 3.74 1.24
C LEU A 38 -6.03 4.71 0.44
N ALA A 39 -6.26 6.02 0.57
CA ALA A 39 -5.46 7.04 -0.11
C ALA A 39 -3.97 6.96 0.28
N ARG A 40 -3.68 6.68 1.56
CA ARG A 40 -2.29 6.51 2.05
C ARG A 40 -1.62 5.28 1.45
N LEU A 41 -2.37 4.19 1.30
CA LEU A 41 -1.88 2.95 0.71
C LEU A 41 -1.61 3.10 -0.78
N GLU A 42 -2.50 3.75 -1.52
CA GLU A 42 -2.32 4.06 -2.94
C GLU A 42 -1.12 4.98 -3.18
N ALA A 43 -0.96 6.04 -2.36
CA ALA A 43 0.22 6.89 -2.41
C ALA A 43 1.52 6.12 -2.13
N ALA A 44 1.49 5.19 -1.18
CA ALA A 44 2.63 4.34 -0.88
C ALA A 44 2.93 3.36 -2.03
N GLU A 45 1.91 2.80 -2.68
CA GLU A 45 2.06 1.99 -3.89
C GLU A 45 2.71 2.78 -5.02
N ILE A 46 2.22 3.98 -5.32
CA ILE A 46 2.80 4.87 -6.34
C ILE A 46 4.26 5.21 -5.97
N ALA A 47 4.55 5.50 -4.71
CA ALA A 47 5.91 5.80 -4.26
C ALA A 47 6.84 4.60 -4.41
N THR A 48 6.38 3.39 -4.12
CA THR A 48 7.14 2.15 -4.33
C THR A 48 7.31 1.87 -5.81
N LEU A 49 6.27 2.00 -6.65
CA LEU A 49 6.36 1.86 -8.11
C LEU A 49 7.35 2.85 -8.74
N ARG A 50 7.48 4.06 -8.18
CA ARG A 50 8.47 5.05 -8.62
C ARG A 50 9.90 4.73 -8.17
N ARG A 51 10.06 3.88 -7.14
CA ARG A 51 11.36 3.48 -6.59
C ARG A 51 11.83 2.13 -7.12
N ASP A 52 10.91 1.20 -7.31
CA ASP A 52 11.12 -0.11 -7.92
C ASP A 52 11.01 0.04 -9.44
N ASP A 53 12.04 0.66 -10.03
CA ASP A 53 12.57 0.16 -11.30
C ASP A 53 13.24 -1.20 -10.98
N PRO A 54 12.62 -2.34 -11.32
CA PRO A 54 13.11 -3.64 -10.88
C PRO A 54 14.32 -4.12 -11.70
N LEU A 55 14.82 -3.33 -12.67
CA LEU A 55 15.91 -3.71 -13.55
C LEU A 55 17.10 -2.75 -13.42
N GLY A 56 17.55 -2.52 -12.19
CA GLY A 56 18.92 -2.10 -11.89
C GLY A 56 19.97 -3.19 -12.21
N LEU A 57 19.92 -3.80 -13.39
CA LEU A 57 20.95 -4.70 -13.91
C LEU A 57 22.00 -3.86 -14.66
N PRO A 58 23.30 -3.92 -14.33
CA PRO A 58 24.32 -3.39 -15.22
C PRO A 58 24.31 -4.21 -16.53
N ARG A 59 24.30 -3.55 -17.69
CA ARG A 59 24.69 -4.16 -18.98
C ARG A 59 26.18 -4.01 -19.19
#